data_AF-A0A948ZD73-F1
#
_entry.id   AF-A0A948ZD73-F1
#
_cell.length_a   1.000
_cell.length_b   1.000
_cell.length_c   1.000
_cell.angle_alpha   90.00
_cell.angle_beta   90.00
_cell.angle_gamma   90.00
#
_symmetry.space_group_name_H-M   'P 1'
#
loop_
_entity.id
_entity.type
_entity.pdbx_description
1 polymer ?
#
loop_
_entity_poly.entity_id
_entity_poly.type
_entity_poly.pdbx_seq_one_letter_code
_entity_poly.pdbx_strand_id
1 'polypeptide(L)'
;MKSKKNIIKDDAVISNQLPQPHIAKYLVVVVNRGMASEVNYFNSFKEAKRAFGEIAHDHGYKPSEINGSDKYDVSIWKWTEDRYEKVY
;
A
#
# COMPACT_ATOMS: atom_id res chain seq x y z
N MET A 1 3.24 -11.29 -16.54
CA MET A 1 3.79 -11.25 -15.17
C MET A 1 2.73 -11.72 -14.20
N LYS A 2 2.98 -12.79 -13.43
CA LYS A 2 2.05 -13.27 -12.40
C LYS A 2 2.15 -12.34 -11.19
N SER A 3 1.09 -11.57 -10.90
CA SER A 3 0.98 -10.80 -9.66
C SER A 3 0.90 -11.79 -8.50
N LYS A 4 1.90 -11.80 -7.62
CA LYS A 4 1.89 -12.61 -6.39
C LYS A 4 1.14 -11.83 -5.32
N LYS A 5 -0.13 -12.18 -5.10
CA LYS A 5 -0.91 -11.74 -3.94
C LYS A 5 -0.36 -12.41 -2.68
N ASN A 6 0.40 -11.68 -1.87
CA ASN A 6 0.76 -12.08 -0.51
C ASN A 6 -0.32 -11.53 0.43
N ILE A 7 -1.14 -12.42 0.97
CA ILE A 7 -2.09 -12.11 2.05
C ILE A 7 -1.30 -12.16 3.36
N ILE A 8 -1.20 -11.04 4.07
CA ILE A 8 -0.44 -10.92 5.33
C ILE A 8 -1.45 -10.95 6.48
N LYS A 9 -1.18 -11.80 7.48
CA LYS A 9 -1.92 -11.91 8.74
C LYS A 9 -1.10 -11.32 9.88
N ASP A 10 -1.79 -10.53 10.69
CA ASP A 10 -1.51 -10.15 12.08
C ASP A 10 -0.31 -9.24 12.38
N ASP A 11 -0.53 -8.37 13.37
CA ASP A 11 0.27 -7.24 13.91
C ASP A 11 1.74 -7.50 14.30
N ALA A 12 2.35 -8.60 13.88
CA ALA A 12 3.75 -8.89 14.10
C ALA A 12 4.60 -8.33 12.96
N VAL A 13 4.94 -7.05 13.08
CA VAL A 13 6.12 -6.44 12.47
C VAL A 13 6.17 -6.54 10.94
N ILE A 14 5.88 -5.43 10.26
CA ILE A 14 6.32 -5.18 8.88
C ILE A 14 7.86 -5.02 8.85
N SER A 15 8.62 -5.91 9.51
CA SER A 15 10.08 -6.04 9.46
C SER A 15 10.52 -7.19 8.58
N ASN A 16 9.60 -7.89 7.91
CA ASN A 16 9.97 -8.74 6.78
C ASN A 16 10.31 -7.82 5.60
N GLN A 17 11.51 -7.24 5.70
CA GLN A 17 12.27 -6.44 4.76
C GLN A 17 11.43 -5.89 3.60
N LEU A 18 10.77 -4.76 3.87
CA LEU A 18 10.23 -3.95 2.79
C LEU A 18 11.32 -3.79 1.72
N PRO A 19 10.99 -3.95 0.44
CA PRO A 19 11.98 -4.00 -0.62
C PRO A 19 12.82 -2.73 -0.59
N GLN A 20 14.13 -2.92 -0.73
CA GLN A 20 15.05 -1.82 -0.91
C GLN A 20 14.66 -0.96 -2.13
N PRO A 21 15.08 0.32 -2.20
CA PRO A 21 14.59 1.29 -3.19
C PRO A 21 14.84 0.89 -4.64
N HIS A 22 15.89 0.08 -4.85
CA HIS A 22 16.26 -0.42 -6.16
C HIS A 22 15.27 -1.48 -6.70
N ILE A 23 14.42 -2.04 -5.82
CA ILE A 23 13.38 -3.02 -6.14
C ILE A 23 12.02 -2.34 -6.25
N ALA A 24 11.71 -1.40 -5.36
CA ALA A 24 10.52 -0.58 -5.40
C ALA A 24 10.78 0.77 -4.75
N LYS A 25 10.32 1.86 -5.37
CA LYS A 25 10.45 3.21 -4.81
C LYS A 25 9.20 3.66 -4.07
N TYR A 26 8.06 3.06 -4.40
CA TYR A 26 6.75 3.40 -3.84
C TYR A 26 6.00 2.12 -3.45
N LEU A 27 5.23 2.21 -2.38
CA LEU A 27 4.32 1.16 -1.93
C LEU A 27 2.90 1.70 -1.91
N VAL A 28 1.92 0.84 -2.17
CA VAL A 28 0.54 1.06 -1.75
C VAL A 28 0.21 0.03 -0.68
N VAL A 29 -0.07 0.50 0.54
CA VAL A 29 -0.40 -0.33 1.70
C VAL A 29 -1.89 -0.22 1.95
N VAL A 30 -2.56 -1.37 2.00
CA VAL A 30 -3.98 -1.49 2.36
C VAL A 30 -4.07 -2.07 3.75
N VAL A 31 -4.73 -1.34 4.64
CA VAL A 31 -5.03 -1.73 6.01
C VAL A 31 -6.52 -2.01 6.09
N ASN A 32 -6.89 -3.16 6.65
CA ASN A 32 -8.27 -3.55 6.91
C ASN A 32 -8.43 -3.68 8.44
N ARG A 33 -9.27 -2.84 9.04
CA ARG A 33 -9.51 -2.81 10.50
C ARG A 33 -8.23 -2.78 11.34
N GLY A 34 -7.27 -1.95 10.95
CA GLY A 34 -6.00 -1.77 11.66
C GLY A 34 -4.89 -2.74 11.26
N MET A 35 -5.18 -3.81 10.50
CA MET A 35 -4.16 -4.77 10.06
C MET A 35 -3.78 -4.58 8.59
N ALA A 36 -2.48 -4.57 8.27
CA ALA A 36 -2.00 -4.54 6.90
C ALA A 36 -2.44 -5.81 6.14
N SER A 37 -3.37 -5.65 5.20
CA SER A 37 -3.94 -6.74 4.42
C SER A 37 -3.22 -6.94 3.08
N GLU A 38 -2.68 -5.88 2.49
CA GLU A 38 -2.02 -5.93 1.18
C GLU A 38 -0.92 -4.86 1.07
N VAL A 39 0.19 -5.21 0.42
CA VAL A 39 1.28 -4.28 0.07
C VAL A 39 1.63 -4.48 -1.39
N ASN A 40 1.42 -3.43 -2.20
CA ASN A 40 1.73 -3.41 -3.62
C ASN A 40 2.97 -2.56 -3.89
N TYR A 41 3.84 -3.00 -4.80
CA TYR A 41 5.15 -2.44 -5.06
C TYR A 41 5.20 -1.72 -6.42
N PHE A 42 5.74 -0.50 -6.44
CA PHE A 42 5.80 0.32 -7.64
C PHE A 42 7.14 1.05 -7.78
N ASN A 43 7.56 1.26 -9.02
CA ASN A 43 8.75 2.04 -9.34
C ASN A 43 8.45 3.53 -9.52
N SER A 44 7.19 3.89 -9.81
CA SER A 44 6.78 5.28 -10.00
C SER A 44 5.58 5.68 -9.15
N PHE A 45 5.53 6.95 -8.77
CA PHE A 45 4.40 7.51 -8.03
C PHE A 45 3.10 7.49 -8.85
N LYS A 46 3.21 7.62 -10.18
CA LYS A 46 2.06 7.60 -11.09
C LYS A 46 1.36 6.24 -11.07
N GLU A 47 2.11 5.14 -11.09
CA GLU A 47 1.56 3.79 -10.99
C GLU A 47 0.96 3.54 -9.60
N ALA A 48 1.64 3.96 -8.54
CA ALA A 48 1.13 3.84 -7.18
C ALA A 48 -0.21 4.61 -7.00
N LYS A 49 -0.31 5.84 -7.52
CA LYS A 49 -1.58 6.61 -7.50
C LYS A 49 -2.69 5.95 -8.31
N ARG A 50 -2.35 5.36 -9.45
CA ARG A 50 -3.33 4.62 -10.25
C ARG A 50 -3.87 3.42 -9.48
N ALA A 51 -2.97 2.60 -8.91
CA ALA A 51 -3.34 1.45 -8.11
C ALA A 51 -4.16 1.84 -6.87
N PHE A 52 -3.82 2.94 -6.20
CA PHE A 52 -4.63 3.50 -5.11
C PHE A 52 -6.09 3.73 -5.55
N GLY A 53 -6.29 4.35 -6.71
CA GLY A 53 -7.63 4.60 -7.24
C GLY A 53 -8.38 3.33 -7.62
N GLU A 54 -7.68 2.35 -8.21
CA GLU A 54 -8.24 1.04 -8.56
C GLU A 54 -8.67 0.26 -7.29
N ILE A 55 -7.83 0.25 -6.25
CA ILE A 55 -8.15 -0.38 -4.95
C ILE A 55 -9.37 0.31 -4.31
N ALA A 56 -9.41 1.65 -4.33
CA ALA A 56 -10.55 2.39 -3.80
C ALA A 56 -11.86 1.98 -4.49
N HIS A 57 -11.82 1.93 -5.81
CA HIS A 57 -12.96 1.51 -6.63
C HIS A 57 -13.39 0.06 -6.34
N ASP A 58 -12.44 -0.87 -6.24
CA ASP A 58 -12.73 -2.29 -5.96
C ASP A 58 -13.39 -2.50 -4.59
N HIS A 59 -13.12 -1.62 -3.63
CA HIS A 59 -13.77 -1.61 -2.33
C HIS A 59 -15.07 -0.80 -2.28
N GLY A 60 -15.52 -0.24 -3.40
CA GLY A 60 -16.77 0.52 -3.50
C GLY A 60 -16.67 1.97 -3.02
N TYR A 61 -15.46 2.52 -2.90
CA TYR A 61 -15.20 3.89 -2.47
C TYR A 61 -14.69 4.75 -3.63
N LYS A 62 -14.94 6.06 -3.58
CA LYS A 62 -14.09 6.99 -4.31
C LYS A 62 -12.71 7.05 -3.64
N PRO A 63 -11.64 7.40 -4.40
CA PRO A 63 -10.32 7.60 -3.83
C PRO A 63 -10.28 8.54 -2.61
N SER A 64 -11.15 9.56 -2.58
CA SER A 64 -11.26 10.50 -1.45
C SER A 64 -11.99 9.95 -0.23
N GLU A 65 -12.68 8.81 -0.35
CA GLU A 65 -13.58 8.26 0.66
C GLU A 65 -12.96 7.06 1.41
N ILE A 66 -12.01 6.35 0.79
CA ILE A 66 -11.53 5.07 1.33
C ILE A 66 -10.96 5.21 2.75
N ASN A 67 -10.20 6.28 3.03
CA ASN A 67 -9.61 6.54 4.34
C ASN A 67 -10.55 7.25 5.34
N GLY A 68 -11.78 7.56 4.91
CA GLY A 68 -12.81 8.15 5.77
C GLY A 68 -13.67 7.10 6.47
N SER A 69 -13.46 5.81 6.20
CA SER A 69 -14.19 4.71 6.80
C SER A 69 -13.33 3.95 7.81
N ASP A 70 -13.92 3.48 8.91
CA ASP A 70 -13.22 2.63 9.90
C ASP A 70 -12.88 1.23 9.37
N LYS A 71 -13.17 0.95 8.09
CA LYS A 71 -13.08 -0.38 7.48
C LYS A 71 -11.76 -0.58 6.74
N TYR A 72 -11.37 0.38 5.90
CA TYR A 72 -10.16 0.31 5.08
C TYR A 72 -9.38 1.61 5.17
N ASP A 73 -8.05 1.54 5.28
CA ASP A 73 -7.14 2.68 5.09
C ASP A 73 -6.13 2.27 4.01
N VAL A 74 -6.05 3.04 2.95
CA VAL A 74 -5.11 2.86 1.86
C VAL A 74 -4.14 4.03 1.88
N SER A 75 -2.85 3.74 1.74
CA SER A 75 -1.83 4.78 1.77
C SER A 75 -0.70 4.49 0.79
N ILE A 76 -0.13 5.55 0.23
CA ILE A 76 1.07 5.46 -0.60
C ILE A 76 2.27 5.82 0.25
N TRP A 77 3.27 4.95 0.23
CA TRP A 77 4.53 5.16 0.92
C TRP A 77 5.64 5.32 -0.10
N LYS A 78 6.67 6.10 0.23
CA LYS A 78 7.84 6.34 -0.62
C LYS A 78 9.11 6.00 0.14
N TRP A 79 10.07 5.34 -0.50
CA TRP A 79 11.40 5.14 0.07
C TRP A 79 12.13 6.50 0.14
N THR A 80 12.51 6.90 1.35
CA THR A 80 13.41 8.02 1.68
C THR A 80 14.84 7.51 1.80
N GLU A 81 15.78 8.25 2.37
CA GLU A 81 17.18 7.80 2.41
C GLU A 81 17.39 6.51 3.22
N ASP A 82 16.50 6.24 4.17
CA ASP A 82 16.63 5.24 5.23
C ASP A 82 15.42 4.31 5.40
N ARG A 83 14.20 4.74 5.01
CA ARG A 83 12.97 3.97 5.26
C ARG A 83 11.82 4.33 4.30
N TYR A 84 10.70 3.62 4.39
CA TYR A 84 9.46 4.04 3.74
C TYR A 84 8.67 5.02 4.62
N GLU A 85 8.19 6.11 4.03
CA GLU A 85 7.34 7.10 4.70
C GLU A 85 6.02 7.31 3.94
N LYS A 86 4.90 7.45 4.65
CA LYS A 86 3.58 7.74 4.06
C LYS A 86 3.59 9.13 3.42
N VAL A 87 3.22 9.19 2.14
CA VAL A 87 3.18 10.42 1.33
C VAL A 87 1.79 10.71 0.75
N TYR A 88 0.85 9.76 0.86
CA TYR A 88 -0.54 9.90 0.44
C TYR A 88 -1.44 8.97 1.24
#